data_AF-A0A2V5KZ31-F1
#
_entry.id   AF-A0A2V5KZ31-F1
#
_cell.length_a   1.000
_cell.length_b   1.000
_cell.length_c   1.000
_cell.angle_alpha   90.00
_cell.angle_beta   90.00
_cell.angle_gamma   90.00
#
_symmetry.space_group_name_H-M   'P 1'
#
loop_
_entity.id
_entity.type
_entity.pdbx_description
1 polymer ?
#
loop_
_entity_poly.entity_id
_entity_poly.type
_entity_poly.pdbx_seq_one_letter_code
_entity_poly.pdbx_strand_id
1 'polypeptide(L)'
;MKPIRQILTHLMLINVTLLTAGTASADDLVRDFRRALQQLVAQNPPAAKAKSKALAVLVFPDVVKAGFIFGAQGGQGILFVHGQPRGRYRTVAASYGLQAGVQRYGYALFLMNQDAVNWVNNTRGWEIGTGPSVVIVDKEMARSLTTDTLHSGIYAFTFDQQGLMAGLGLQGSKIMRD
;
A
#
# COMPACT_ATOMS: atom_id res chain seq x y z
N MET A 1 -58.53 -8.68 53.28
CA MET A 1 -59.42 -8.72 52.10
C MET A 1 -58.58 -8.36 50.86
N LYS A 2 -58.65 -9.17 49.78
CA LYS A 2 -57.88 -9.14 48.48
C LYS A 2 -58.01 -7.80 47.71
N PRO A 3 -57.29 -7.47 46.59
CA PRO A 3 -56.56 -8.37 45.64
C PRO A 3 -55.25 -7.87 44.94
N ILE A 4 -54.44 -8.83 44.46
CA ILE A 4 -53.91 -9.04 43.07
C ILE A 4 -53.71 -7.80 42.16
N ARG A 5 -52.48 -7.64 41.61
CA ARG A 5 -52.20 -7.54 40.15
C ARG A 5 -50.69 -7.56 39.83
N GLN A 6 -50.36 -8.31 38.77
CA GLN A 6 -49.03 -8.59 38.19
C GLN A 6 -48.39 -7.34 37.56
N ILE A 7 -47.06 -7.35 37.34
CA ILE A 7 -46.45 -7.21 36.00
C ILE A 7 -44.92 -7.44 36.06
N LEU A 8 -44.50 -8.24 35.10
CA LEU A 8 -43.18 -8.72 34.73
C LEU A 8 -42.34 -7.58 34.13
N THR A 9 -41.07 -7.41 34.51
CA THR A 9 -40.11 -6.65 33.68
C THR A 9 -38.72 -7.24 33.81
N HIS A 10 -38.25 -7.84 32.72
CA HIS A 10 -36.95 -8.50 32.60
C HIS A 10 -35.80 -7.48 32.65
N LEU A 11 -34.85 -7.70 33.55
CA LEU A 11 -33.57 -6.98 33.62
C LEU A 11 -32.63 -7.52 32.54
N MET A 12 -32.48 -6.78 31.44
CA MET A 12 -31.52 -7.09 30.38
C MET A 12 -30.15 -6.49 30.75
N LEU A 13 -29.19 -7.33 31.16
CA LEU A 13 -27.80 -6.92 31.37
C LEU A 13 -27.10 -6.74 30.01
N ILE A 14 -26.77 -5.49 29.67
CA ILE A 14 -25.90 -5.16 28.53
C ILE A 14 -24.45 -5.33 28.99
N ASN A 15 -23.79 -6.40 28.55
CA ASN A 15 -22.34 -6.52 28.65
C ASN A 15 -21.70 -5.63 27.58
N VAL A 16 -21.27 -4.43 27.96
CA VAL A 16 -20.42 -3.58 27.11
C VAL A 16 -18.99 -4.11 27.20
N THR A 17 -18.61 -4.95 26.25
CA THR A 17 -17.19 -5.32 26.06
C THR A 17 -16.47 -4.14 25.43
N LEU A 18 -15.71 -3.38 26.23
CA LEU A 18 -14.80 -2.37 25.70
C LEU A 18 -13.70 -3.08 24.88
N LEU A 19 -13.81 -3.07 23.55
CA LEU A 19 -12.67 -3.37 22.69
C LEU A 19 -11.66 -2.24 22.85
N THR A 20 -10.62 -2.46 23.66
CA THR A 20 -9.44 -1.61 23.65
C THR A 20 -8.73 -1.82 22.32
N ALA A 21 -9.03 -0.95 21.35
CA ALA A 21 -8.27 -0.88 20.11
C ALA A 21 -6.83 -0.47 20.46
N GLY A 22 -5.93 -1.46 20.51
CA GLY A 22 -4.51 -1.21 20.72
C GLY A 22 -4.00 -0.29 19.62
N THR A 23 -3.57 0.92 19.96
CA THR A 23 -2.87 1.79 19.04
C THR A 23 -1.56 1.10 18.68
N ALA A 24 -1.49 0.51 17.48
CA ALA A 24 -0.24 -0.06 16.98
C ALA A 24 0.86 0.99 17.12
N SER A 25 1.96 0.63 17.79
CA SER A 25 3.07 1.56 17.99
C SER A 25 3.68 1.91 16.63
N ALA A 26 4.37 3.05 16.53
CA ALA A 26 5.06 3.42 15.30
C ALA A 26 6.04 2.32 14.82
N ASP A 27 6.63 1.59 15.76
CA ASP A 27 7.52 0.46 15.50
C ASP A 27 6.77 -0.77 14.99
N ASP A 28 5.57 -1.05 15.51
CA ASP A 28 4.71 -2.12 14.98
C ASP A 28 4.37 -1.88 13.51
N LEU A 29 4.02 -0.64 13.18
CA LEU A 29 3.72 -0.25 11.80
C LEU A 29 4.94 -0.45 10.89
N VAL A 30 6.11 0.07 11.28
CA VAL A 30 7.34 -0.10 10.48
C VAL A 30 7.67 -1.58 10.27
N ARG A 31 7.45 -2.42 11.28
CA ARG A 31 7.67 -3.87 11.17
C ARG A 31 6.74 -4.51 10.15
N ASP A 32 5.46 -4.13 10.11
CA ASP A 32 4.50 -4.70 9.16
C ASP A 32 4.82 -4.29 7.71
N PHE A 33 5.25 -3.05 7.49
CA PHE A 33 5.73 -2.59 6.17
C PHE A 33 6.99 -3.34 5.73
N ARG A 34 7.92 -3.60 6.66
CA ARG A 34 9.12 -4.40 6.38
C ARG A 34 8.75 -5.85 6.05
N ARG A 35 7.77 -6.44 6.74
CA ARG A 35 7.27 -7.79 6.46
C ARG A 35 6.66 -7.86 5.06
N ALA A 36 5.84 -6.89 4.68
CA ALA A 36 5.27 -6.82 3.33
C ALA A 36 6.36 -6.75 2.24
N LEU A 37 7.40 -5.93 2.43
CA LEU A 37 8.54 -5.89 1.51
C LEU A 37 9.29 -7.22 1.44
N GLN A 38 9.47 -7.91 2.57
CA GLN A 38 10.09 -9.23 2.61
C GLN A 38 9.24 -10.27 1.85
N GLN A 39 7.92 -10.24 2.02
CA GLN A 39 7.00 -11.10 1.29
C GLN A 39 7.09 -10.88 -0.22
N LEU A 40 7.03 -9.62 -0.68
CA LEU A 40 7.19 -9.27 -2.08
C LEU A 40 8.50 -9.87 -2.65
N VAL A 41 9.61 -9.64 -1.96
CA VAL A 41 10.93 -10.08 -2.43
C VAL A 41 11.10 -11.60 -2.39
N ALA A 42 10.49 -12.28 -1.42
CA ALA A 42 10.51 -13.74 -1.36
C ALA A 42 9.72 -14.38 -2.51
N GLN A 43 8.64 -13.73 -2.96
CA GLN A 43 7.73 -14.27 -3.98
C GLN A 43 8.05 -13.77 -5.40
N ASN A 44 8.85 -12.72 -5.54
CA ASN A 44 9.16 -12.08 -6.82
C ASN A 44 10.69 -11.94 -7.00
N PRO A 45 11.35 -12.88 -7.69
CA PRO A 45 12.81 -12.86 -7.87
C PRO A 45 13.33 -11.58 -8.56
N PRO A 46 12.65 -11.00 -9.57
CA PRO A 46 13.01 -9.69 -10.09
C PRO A 46 12.93 -8.56 -9.06
N ALA A 47 11.92 -8.54 -8.18
CA ALA A 47 11.87 -7.59 -7.06
C ALA A 47 13.03 -7.81 -6.08
N ALA A 48 13.47 -9.06 -5.86
CA ALA A 48 14.65 -9.36 -5.07
C ALA A 48 15.94 -8.75 -5.66
N LYS A 49 16.10 -8.87 -6.99
CA LYS A 49 17.21 -8.24 -7.72
C LYS A 49 17.15 -6.72 -7.67
N ALA A 50 15.97 -6.12 -7.80
CA ALA A 50 15.80 -4.69 -7.65
C ALA A 50 16.17 -4.24 -6.23
N LYS A 51 15.72 -4.97 -5.19
CA LYS A 51 16.04 -4.65 -3.79
C LYS A 51 17.54 -4.63 -3.50
N SER A 52 18.31 -5.57 -4.06
CA SER A 52 19.75 -5.65 -3.79
C SER A 52 20.54 -4.47 -4.34
N LYS A 53 19.97 -3.74 -5.31
CA LYS A 53 20.59 -2.57 -5.96
C LYS A 53 19.96 -1.24 -5.56
N ALA A 54 18.71 -1.24 -5.08
CA ALA A 54 17.98 -0.02 -4.75
C ALA A 54 18.64 0.74 -3.59
N LEU A 55 18.76 2.06 -3.72
CA LEU A 55 19.22 2.95 -2.65
C LEU A 55 18.13 3.13 -1.59
N ALA A 56 16.87 3.14 -2.04
CA ALA A 56 15.71 3.21 -1.18
C ALA A 56 14.54 2.41 -1.75
N VAL A 57 13.59 2.06 -0.88
CA VAL A 57 12.35 1.38 -1.26
C VAL A 57 11.18 2.05 -0.56
N LEU A 58 10.21 2.54 -1.32
CA LEU A 58 8.95 3.07 -0.80
C LEU A 58 7.87 1.99 -0.90
N VAL A 59 7.31 1.58 0.24
CA VAL A 59 6.42 0.41 0.34
C VAL A 59 5.02 0.86 0.74
N PHE A 60 4.02 0.45 -0.04
CA PHE A 60 2.59 0.62 0.24
C PHE A 60 1.94 -0.77 0.36
N PRO A 61 1.81 -1.34 1.56
CA PRO A 61 1.41 -2.73 1.73
C PRO A 61 -0.10 -2.98 1.60
N ASP A 62 -0.93 -1.97 1.88
CA ASP A 62 -2.38 -2.06 1.83
C ASP A 62 -2.95 -0.81 1.15
N VAL A 63 -3.16 -0.93 -0.16
CA VAL A 63 -3.82 0.07 -0.99
C VAL A 63 -5.21 -0.44 -1.28
N VAL A 64 -6.19 0.34 -0.87
CA VAL A 64 -7.60 0.03 -1.07
C VAL A 64 -8.10 0.85 -2.25
N LYS A 65 -8.78 0.18 -3.18
CA LYS A 65 -9.44 0.79 -4.33
C LYS A 65 -10.90 0.41 -4.31
N ALA A 66 -11.80 1.37 -4.34
CA ALA A 66 -13.24 1.14 -4.23
C ALA A 66 -14.03 2.09 -5.14
N GLY A 67 -15.13 1.60 -5.70
CA GLY A 67 -15.99 2.40 -6.57
C GLY A 67 -16.93 1.60 -7.47
N PHE A 68 -17.72 2.34 -8.26
CA PHE A 68 -18.57 1.82 -9.33
C PHE A 68 -18.59 2.85 -10.46
N ILE A 69 -18.04 2.48 -11.63
CA ILE A 69 -17.76 3.39 -12.77
C ILE A 69 -16.73 4.48 -12.43
N PHE A 70 -16.94 5.21 -11.34
CA PHE A 70 -15.98 6.10 -10.70
C PHE A 70 -15.60 5.56 -9.33
N GLY A 71 -14.34 5.69 -8.97
CA GLY A 71 -13.81 5.21 -7.70
C GLY A 71 -12.61 6.03 -7.25
N ALA A 72 -12.21 5.75 -6.01
CA ALA A 72 -11.00 6.29 -5.44
C ALA A 72 -10.12 5.15 -4.93
N GLN A 73 -8.82 5.40 -4.89
CA GLN A 73 -7.87 4.52 -4.25
C GLN A 73 -6.98 5.29 -3.28
N GLY A 74 -6.57 4.61 -2.22
CA GLY A 74 -5.73 5.20 -1.20
C GLY A 74 -4.97 4.18 -0.36
N GLY A 75 -3.81 4.57 0.14
CA GLY A 75 -2.99 3.74 1.02
C GLY A 75 -1.86 4.52 1.69
N GLN A 76 -1.31 3.95 2.76
CA GLN A 76 -0.18 4.52 3.49
C GLN A 76 1.13 3.85 3.07
N GLY A 77 2.21 4.63 3.12
CA GLY A 77 3.53 4.30 2.61
C GLY A 77 4.64 4.58 3.63
N ILE A 78 5.68 3.74 3.63
CA ILE A 78 6.93 4.02 4.37
C ILE A 78 8.10 3.95 3.41
N LEU A 79 8.93 4.99 3.40
CA LEU A 79 10.21 5.00 2.69
C LEU A 79 11.28 4.40 3.58
N PHE A 80 11.94 3.36 3.08
CA PHE A 80 13.13 2.77 3.65
C PHE A 80 14.35 3.22 2.85
N VAL A 81 15.32 3.87 3.50
CA VAL A 81 16.63 4.20 2.90
C VAL A 81 17.66 3.35 3.60
N HIS A 82 18.38 2.52 2.85
CA HIS A 82 19.29 1.50 3.40
C HIS A 82 18.65 0.66 4.52
N GLY A 83 17.38 0.28 4.36
CA GLY A 83 16.61 -0.54 5.30
C GLY A 83 16.06 0.18 6.54
N GLN A 84 16.40 1.47 6.72
CA GLN A 84 15.91 2.30 7.83
C GLN A 84 14.70 3.13 7.40
N PRO A 85 13.64 3.22 8.22
CA PRO A 85 12.49 4.08 7.91
C PRO A 85 12.93 5.56 7.93
N ARG A 86 12.63 6.30 6.86
CA ARG A 86 13.01 7.73 6.72
C ARG A 86 11.84 8.67 6.42
N GLY A 87 10.65 8.16 6.14
CA GLY A 87 9.50 9.00 5.87
C GLY A 87 8.21 8.23 5.71
N ARG A 88 7.11 8.93 6.00
CA ARG A 88 5.73 8.48 5.78
C ARG A 88 5.18 9.13 4.53
N TYR A 89 4.40 8.36 3.79
CA TYR A 89 3.83 8.78 2.52
C TYR A 89 2.39 8.28 2.42
N ARG A 90 1.65 8.89 1.51
CA ARG A 90 0.30 8.49 1.14
C ARG A 90 0.18 8.42 -0.36
N THR A 91 -0.49 7.38 -0.86
CA THR A 91 -0.90 7.28 -2.26
C THR A 91 -2.39 7.57 -2.37
N VAL A 92 -2.80 8.33 -3.38
CA VAL A 92 -4.20 8.63 -3.69
C VAL A 92 -4.38 8.68 -5.21
N ALA A 93 -5.43 8.07 -5.75
CA ALA A 93 -5.79 8.26 -7.15
C ALA A 93 -7.31 8.22 -7.33
N ALA A 94 -7.79 8.89 -8.38
CA ALA A 94 -9.11 8.62 -8.93
C ALA A 94 -9.02 7.41 -9.88
N SER A 95 -10.07 6.61 -9.96
CA SER A 95 -10.15 5.50 -10.90
C SER A 95 -11.44 5.57 -11.70
N TYR A 96 -11.33 5.49 -13.02
CA TYR A 96 -12.45 5.34 -13.94
C TYR A 96 -12.49 3.91 -14.48
N GLY A 97 -13.69 3.33 -14.60
CA GLY A 97 -13.87 1.97 -15.12
C GLY A 97 -13.77 0.86 -14.08
N LEU A 98 -13.93 1.17 -12.78
CA LEU A 98 -14.08 0.09 -11.79
C LEU A 98 -15.39 -0.66 -12.05
N GLN A 99 -15.28 -1.96 -12.31
CA GLN A 99 -16.40 -2.88 -12.07
C GLN A 99 -16.77 -2.76 -10.58
N ALA A 100 -18.07 -2.82 -10.25
CA ALA A 100 -18.54 -2.61 -8.88
C ALA A 100 -17.73 -3.44 -7.87
N GLY A 101 -17.06 -2.80 -6.91
CA GLY A 101 -16.35 -3.56 -5.90
C GLY A 101 -15.31 -2.81 -5.08
N VAL A 102 -14.63 -3.61 -4.26
CA VAL A 102 -13.47 -3.22 -3.46
C VAL A 102 -12.33 -4.15 -3.83
N GLN A 103 -11.19 -3.56 -4.14
CA GLN A 103 -9.93 -4.23 -4.45
C GLN A 103 -8.91 -3.83 -3.39
N ARG A 104 -8.05 -4.77 -3.00
CA ARG A 104 -6.89 -4.49 -2.14
C ARG A 104 -5.64 -5.03 -2.80
N TYR A 105 -4.55 -4.28 -2.69
CA TYR A 105 -3.25 -4.71 -3.19
C TYR A 105 -2.12 -3.96 -2.51
N GLY A 106 -0.94 -4.55 -2.54
CA GLY A 106 0.31 -3.89 -2.17
C GLY A 106 1.12 -3.49 -3.39
N TYR A 107 1.94 -2.44 -3.26
CA TYR A 107 3.01 -2.17 -4.22
C TYR A 107 4.24 -1.55 -3.57
N ALA A 108 5.41 -1.73 -4.18
CA ALA A 108 6.66 -1.13 -3.75
C ALA A 108 7.38 -0.47 -4.92
N LEU A 109 7.96 0.70 -4.65
CA LEU A 109 8.79 1.46 -5.57
C LEU A 109 10.26 1.31 -5.16
N PHE A 110 11.07 0.75 -6.06
CA PHE A 110 12.51 0.59 -5.89
C PHE A 110 13.21 1.77 -6.57
N LEU A 111 13.90 2.57 -5.76
CA LEU A 111 14.59 3.78 -6.20
C LEU A 111 16.06 3.44 -6.46
N MET A 112 16.45 3.42 -7.73
CA MET A 112 17.71 2.81 -8.16
C MET A 112 18.89 3.80 -8.15
N ASN A 113 18.61 5.10 -8.12
CA ASN A 113 19.63 6.15 -8.15
C ASN A 113 19.28 7.31 -7.21
N GLN A 114 20.25 8.19 -6.97
CA GLN A 114 20.11 9.28 -6.02
C GLN A 114 19.06 10.31 -6.47
N ASP A 115 18.91 10.53 -7.77
CA ASP A 115 17.90 11.44 -8.33
C ASP A 115 16.48 10.99 -7.98
N ALA A 116 16.19 9.68 -8.10
CA ALA A 116 14.91 9.12 -7.68
C ALA A 116 14.67 9.30 -6.18
N VAL A 117 15.69 9.04 -5.35
CA VAL A 117 15.61 9.22 -3.88
C VAL A 117 15.34 10.68 -3.52
N ASN A 118 16.09 11.60 -4.13
CA ASN A 118 15.95 13.03 -3.93
C ASN A 118 14.58 13.52 -4.38
N TRP A 119 14.09 13.07 -5.53
CA TRP A 119 12.76 13.42 -6.02
C TRP A 119 11.67 13.05 -5.02
N VAL A 120 11.68 11.80 -4.55
CA VAL A 120 10.67 11.31 -3.61
C VAL A 120 10.77 12.03 -2.25
N ASN A 121 11.98 12.33 -1.77
CA ASN A 121 12.16 13.02 -0.50
C ASN A 121 11.85 14.53 -0.53
N ASN A 122 12.18 15.21 -1.63
CA ASN A 122 12.12 16.68 -1.70
C ASN A 122 10.82 17.21 -2.29
N THR A 123 10.01 16.34 -2.91
CA THR A 123 8.72 16.75 -3.50
C THR A 123 7.58 16.47 -2.53
N ARG A 124 6.78 17.50 -2.19
CA ARG A 124 5.58 17.33 -1.34
C ARG A 124 4.57 16.34 -1.92
N GLY A 125 4.47 16.29 -3.25
CA GLY A 125 3.75 15.23 -3.92
C GLY A 125 3.99 15.22 -5.43
N TRP A 126 3.90 14.03 -6.00
CA TRP A 126 4.16 13.75 -7.40
C TRP A 126 3.20 12.67 -7.89
N GLU A 127 3.02 12.58 -9.20
CA GLU A 127 2.08 11.64 -9.80
C GLU A 127 2.80 10.68 -10.74
N ILE A 128 2.43 9.41 -10.65
CA ILE A 128 2.96 8.35 -11.51
C ILE A 128 2.47 8.60 -12.94
N GLY A 129 3.40 8.80 -13.87
CA GLY A 129 3.13 9.00 -15.30
C GLY A 129 3.15 10.46 -15.77
N THR A 130 3.12 11.43 -14.85
CA THR A 130 3.32 12.86 -15.17
C THR A 130 4.59 13.44 -14.54
N GLY A 131 5.12 12.78 -13.50
CA GLY A 131 6.41 13.08 -12.87
C GLY A 131 7.57 12.24 -13.44
N PRO A 132 8.50 11.74 -12.60
CA PRO A 132 9.64 10.95 -13.05
C PRO A 132 9.15 9.64 -13.70
N SER A 133 9.89 9.15 -14.69
CA SER A 133 9.57 7.89 -15.36
C SER A 133 9.60 6.73 -14.35
N VAL A 134 8.42 6.18 -14.08
CA VAL A 134 8.23 4.98 -13.26
C VAL A 134 7.98 3.81 -14.20
N VAL A 135 8.83 2.79 -14.13
CA VAL A 135 8.66 1.55 -14.88
C VAL A 135 7.82 0.61 -14.03
N ILE A 136 6.60 0.31 -14.47
CA ILE A 136 5.73 -0.67 -13.81
C ILE A 136 6.16 -2.05 -14.29
N VAL A 137 6.61 -2.89 -13.37
CA VAL A 137 7.08 -4.24 -13.68
C VAL A 137 5.94 -5.22 -13.49
N ASP A 138 5.33 -5.62 -14.60
CA ASP A 138 4.40 -6.75 -14.64
C ASP A 138 5.14 -8.11 -14.73
N LYS A 139 4.38 -9.20 -14.77
CA LYS A 139 4.92 -10.57 -14.79
C LYS A 139 5.67 -10.90 -16.09
N GLU A 140 5.37 -10.24 -17.19
CA GLU A 140 5.98 -10.47 -18.50
C GLU A 140 7.30 -9.72 -18.60
N MET A 141 7.32 -8.44 -18.17
CA MET A 141 8.52 -7.62 -18.03
C MET A 141 9.47 -8.20 -16.98
N ALA A 142 8.94 -8.73 -15.88
CA ALA A 142 9.72 -9.44 -14.86
C ALA A 142 10.56 -10.60 -15.42
N ARG A 143 10.10 -11.28 -16.49
CA ARG A 143 10.84 -12.36 -17.14
C ARG A 143 11.99 -11.87 -18.02
N SER A 144 11.86 -10.68 -18.61
CA SER A 144 12.89 -10.07 -19.46
C SER A 144 13.86 -9.17 -18.69
N LEU A 145 13.55 -8.80 -17.44
CA LEU A 145 14.44 -8.03 -16.58
C LEU A 145 15.68 -8.85 -16.19
N THR A 146 16.83 -8.40 -16.66
CA THR A 146 18.14 -8.85 -16.23
C THR A 146 18.76 -7.85 -15.25
N THR A 147 19.82 -8.27 -14.57
CA THR A 147 20.56 -7.40 -13.65
C THR A 147 21.14 -6.18 -14.38
N ASP A 148 21.40 -6.30 -15.69
CA ASP A 148 21.98 -5.26 -16.56
C ASP A 148 20.96 -4.31 -17.20
N THR A 149 19.68 -4.42 -16.87
CA THR A 149 18.65 -3.44 -17.29
C THR A 149 18.08 -2.66 -16.11
N LEU A 150 18.50 -2.99 -14.89
CA LEU A 150 18.11 -2.35 -13.63
C LEU A 150 19.17 -1.33 -13.19
N HIS A 151 19.22 -0.16 -13.85
CA HIS A 151 20.28 0.82 -13.62
C HIS A 151 19.81 2.21 -13.17
N SER A 152 18.63 2.65 -13.57
CA SER A 152 18.22 4.03 -13.35
C SER A 152 16.70 4.19 -13.26
N GLY A 153 16.25 5.11 -12.40
CA GLY A 153 14.85 5.45 -12.24
C GLY A 153 14.15 4.71 -11.11
N ILE A 154 12.84 4.54 -11.27
CA ILE A 154 11.94 3.96 -10.26
C ILE A 154 11.27 2.73 -10.87
N TYR A 155 11.38 1.59 -10.20
CA TYR A 155 10.67 0.36 -10.60
C TYR A 155 9.54 0.06 -9.62
N ALA A 156 8.33 -0.12 -10.14
CA ALA A 156 7.17 -0.44 -9.33
C ALA A 156 6.81 -1.93 -9.45
N PHE A 157 6.65 -2.60 -8.32
CA PHE A 157 6.19 -3.98 -8.26
C PHE A 157 4.93 -4.07 -7.41
N THR A 158 3.87 -4.67 -7.96
CA THR A 158 2.62 -4.95 -7.22
C THR A 158 2.62 -6.36 -6.63
N PHE A 159 1.95 -6.56 -5.50
CA PHE A 159 1.80 -7.84 -4.82
C PHE A 159 0.48 -7.92 -4.04
N ASP A 160 0.18 -9.09 -3.47
CA ASP A 160 -0.99 -9.35 -2.62
C ASP A 160 -2.32 -8.84 -3.21
N GLN A 161 -2.52 -9.14 -4.50
CA GLN A 161 -3.66 -8.69 -5.28
C GLN A 161 -4.93 -9.45 -4.87
N GLN A 162 -5.94 -8.72 -4.39
CA GLN A 162 -7.23 -9.28 -4.00
C GLN A 162 -8.37 -8.56 -4.74
N GLY A 163 -9.32 -9.35 -5.25
CA GLY A 163 -10.44 -8.89 -6.08
C GLY A 163 -10.22 -9.14 -7.58
N LEU A 164 -11.17 -8.73 -8.42
CA LEU A 164 -11.09 -8.90 -9.87
C LEU A 164 -10.17 -7.83 -10.46
N MET A 165 -8.89 -8.16 -10.64
CA MET A 165 -7.83 -7.22 -11.03
C MET A 165 -7.54 -7.27 -12.53
N ALA A 166 -8.44 -6.74 -13.36
CA ALA A 166 -8.15 -6.53 -14.78
C ALA A 166 -7.36 -5.21 -14.96
N GLY A 167 -6.04 -5.30 -15.13
CA GLY A 167 -5.18 -4.15 -15.44
C GLY A 167 -4.94 -3.22 -14.24
N LEU A 168 -3.91 -3.50 -13.45
CA LEU A 168 -3.48 -2.57 -12.40
C LEU A 168 -2.68 -1.42 -13.00
N GLY A 169 -3.35 -0.30 -13.23
CA GLY A 169 -2.69 0.97 -13.48
C GLY A 169 -2.31 1.65 -12.18
N LEU A 170 -1.00 1.78 -11.92
CA LEU A 170 -0.48 2.72 -10.91
C LEU A 170 -0.44 4.16 -11.45
N GLN A 171 -0.51 4.32 -12.77
CA GLN A 171 -0.55 5.61 -13.45
C GLN A 171 -1.72 6.48 -12.96
N GLY A 172 -1.47 7.77 -12.76
CA GLY A 172 -2.42 8.71 -12.18
C GLY A 172 -2.47 8.72 -10.65
N SER A 173 -1.70 7.85 -9.99
CA SER A 173 -1.60 7.87 -8.52
C SER A 173 -0.70 9.00 -8.06
N LYS A 174 -1.25 9.87 -7.21
CA LYS A 174 -0.53 10.93 -6.52
C LYS A 174 0.04 10.39 -5.22
N ILE A 175 1.36 10.47 -5.10
CA ILE A 175 2.09 10.12 -3.88
C ILE A 175 2.48 11.42 -3.18
N MET A 176 2.20 11.52 -1.89
CA MET A 176 2.45 12.70 -1.07
C MET A 176 3.23 12.31 0.17
N ARG A 177 4.12 13.19 0.63
CA ARG A 177 4.79 13.03 1.91
C ARG A 177 3.90 13.59 3.02
N ASP A 178 3.73 12.83 4.10
CA ASP A 178 3.04 13.29 5.31
C ASP A 178 3.93 14.24 6.13
#